data_AF-A0A979G3I8-F1
#
_entry.id   AF-A0A979G3I8-F1
#
_cell.length_a   1.000
_cell.length_b   1.000
_cell.length_c   1.000
_cell.angle_alpha   90.00
_cell.angle_beta   90.00
_cell.angle_gamma   90.00
#
_symmetry.space_group_name_H-M   'P 1'
#
loop_
_entity.id
_entity.type
_entity.pdbx_description
1 polymer ?
#
loop_
_entity_poly.entity_id
_entity_poly.type
_entity_poly.pdbx_seq_one_letter_code
_entity_poly.pdbx_strand_id
1 'polypeptide(L)'
;MLNALSPWAVAASRYFTTDEKLELYKTEYASFVFQVHAAPDSIWVTVNRSSGAKVMFRAAFCPAGQLTVQYCIKTDSGVDIGTDSPTGAQRIHITIDNDDLPALHYQTTFTPAVPLFVPFWPRDIIISAEDNKPENTAGEVHVKQVGTRSGLLYFTAKDPAFGAVLYLQNLTALAPYNELTGTSAREVVGGQWPELGMSLAPAIDKPLPAGEPFIENGWK
;
A
#
# COMPACT_ATOMS: atom_id res chain seq x y z
N MET A 1 8.91 0.65 -24.84
CA MET A 1 9.89 0.00 -23.93
C MET A 1 9.11 -0.52 -22.74
N LEU A 2 9.38 -1.74 -22.28
CA LEU A 2 8.77 -2.28 -21.07
C LEU A 2 9.37 -1.58 -19.85
N ASN A 3 8.56 -1.31 -18.82
CA ASN A 3 9.10 -0.75 -17.59
C ASN A 3 9.88 -1.83 -16.81
N ALA A 4 10.94 -1.42 -16.13
CA ALA A 4 11.60 -2.28 -15.15
C ALA A 4 10.70 -2.41 -13.91
N LEU A 5 10.75 -3.57 -13.26
CA LEU A 5 9.99 -3.88 -12.06
C LEU A 5 10.93 -4.31 -10.93
N SER A 6 10.58 -3.94 -9.71
CA SER A 6 11.19 -4.49 -8.51
C SER A 6 10.77 -5.95 -8.30
N PRO A 7 11.53 -6.73 -7.51
CA PRO A 7 11.12 -8.08 -7.13
C PRO A 7 9.73 -8.13 -6.47
N TRP A 8 9.37 -7.10 -5.71
CA TRP A 8 8.08 -7.02 -5.02
C TRP A 8 6.92 -6.73 -5.97
N ALA A 9 7.13 -5.93 -7.02
CA ALA A 9 6.13 -5.76 -8.06
C ALA A 9 5.92 -7.04 -8.87
N VAL A 10 7.00 -7.76 -9.20
CA VAL A 10 6.89 -9.07 -9.88
C VAL A 10 6.09 -10.07 -9.02
N ALA A 11 6.36 -10.12 -7.71
CA ALA A 11 5.63 -10.98 -6.78
C ALA A 11 4.14 -10.61 -6.70
N ALA A 12 3.84 -9.31 -6.56
CA ALA A 12 2.46 -8.81 -6.53
C ALA A 12 1.71 -9.14 -7.82
N SER A 13 2.29 -8.88 -8.99
CA SER A 13 1.71 -9.21 -10.28
C SER A 13 1.37 -10.70 -10.40
N ARG A 14 2.30 -11.57 -9.98
CA ARG A 14 2.06 -13.03 -10.00
C ARG A 14 0.88 -13.43 -9.11
N TYR A 15 0.79 -12.89 -7.91
CA TYR A 15 -0.36 -13.14 -7.03
C TYR A 15 -1.68 -12.78 -7.74
N PHE A 16 -1.73 -11.65 -8.44
CA PHE A 16 -2.98 -11.23 -9.09
C PHE A 16 -3.36 -12.05 -10.32
N THR A 17 -2.41 -12.78 -10.92
CA THR A 17 -2.65 -13.72 -12.04
C THR A 17 -3.16 -15.11 -11.62
N THR A 18 -3.14 -15.47 -10.34
CA THR A 18 -3.63 -16.78 -9.89
C THR A 18 -5.16 -16.81 -9.82
N ASP A 19 -5.77 -17.98 -9.99
CA ASP A 19 -7.23 -18.13 -9.87
C ASP A 19 -7.69 -18.12 -8.39
N GLU A 20 -6.84 -18.58 -7.48
CA GLU A 20 -7.12 -18.67 -6.05
C GLU A 20 -6.62 -17.44 -5.29
N LYS A 21 -7.34 -16.33 -5.42
CA LYS A 21 -7.12 -15.11 -4.63
C LYS A 21 -8.05 -15.09 -3.43
N LEU A 22 -7.52 -14.83 -2.23
CA LEU A 22 -8.35 -14.62 -1.05
C LEU A 22 -8.89 -13.19 -1.06
N GLU A 23 -10.12 -13.02 -1.54
CA GLU A 23 -10.87 -11.76 -1.44
C GLU A 23 -11.53 -11.63 -0.06
N LEU A 24 -11.25 -10.54 0.64
CA LEU A 24 -11.75 -10.24 1.98
C LEU A 24 -12.96 -9.30 1.95
N TYR A 25 -12.98 -8.37 0.99
CA TYR A 25 -13.98 -7.33 0.88
C TYR A 25 -14.10 -6.85 -0.57
N LYS A 26 -15.31 -6.48 -0.98
CA LYS A 26 -15.59 -5.86 -2.27
C LYS A 26 -16.72 -4.86 -2.13
N THR A 27 -16.55 -3.70 -2.77
CA THR A 27 -17.61 -2.70 -2.94
C THR A 27 -17.44 -1.96 -4.25
N GLU A 28 -18.50 -1.31 -4.72
CA GLU A 28 -18.53 -0.57 -5.98
C GLU A 28 -19.08 0.83 -5.72
N TYR A 29 -18.35 1.85 -6.14
CA TYR A 29 -18.75 3.24 -6.03
C TYR A 29 -18.45 4.00 -7.32
N ALA A 30 -19.46 4.68 -7.84
CA ALA A 30 -19.43 5.34 -9.15
C ALA A 30 -18.96 4.37 -10.25
N SER A 31 -17.78 4.62 -10.84
CA SER A 31 -17.18 3.78 -11.89
C SER A 31 -16.01 2.92 -11.40
N PHE A 32 -15.82 2.84 -10.08
CA PHE A 32 -14.71 2.14 -9.44
C PHE A 32 -15.19 0.91 -8.68
N VAL A 33 -14.45 -0.18 -8.86
CA VAL A 33 -14.62 -1.41 -8.07
C VAL A 33 -13.42 -1.52 -7.14
N PHE A 34 -13.70 -1.51 -5.84
CA PHE A 34 -12.71 -1.66 -4.78
C PHE A 34 -12.75 -3.10 -4.27
N GLN A 35 -11.61 -3.77 -4.25
CA GLN A 35 -11.48 -5.13 -3.74
C GLN A 35 -10.29 -5.22 -2.80
N VAL A 36 -10.48 -5.84 -1.64
CA VAL A 36 -9.42 -6.11 -0.68
C VAL A 36 -9.04 -7.58 -0.76
N HIS A 37 -7.74 -7.85 -0.91
CA HIS A 37 -7.20 -9.20 -1.02
C HIS A 37 -6.10 -9.43 0.00
N ALA A 38 -6.00 -10.66 0.50
CA ALA A 38 -4.87 -11.11 1.31
C ALA A 38 -3.94 -11.99 0.47
N ALA A 39 -2.74 -11.46 0.20
CA ALA A 39 -1.62 -12.20 -0.33
C ALA A 39 -0.73 -12.71 0.82
N PRO A 40 0.16 -13.70 0.59
CA PRO A 40 1.06 -14.21 1.63
C PRO A 40 1.93 -13.13 2.29
N ASP A 41 2.25 -12.05 1.58
CA ASP A 41 3.13 -10.99 2.06
C ASP A 41 2.42 -9.64 2.28
N SER A 42 1.11 -9.53 2.02
CA SER A 42 0.45 -8.22 1.96
C SER A 42 -1.07 -8.26 2.07
N ILE A 43 -1.64 -7.20 2.61
CA ILE A 43 -3.04 -6.83 2.35
C ILE A 43 -3.06 -5.79 1.23
N TRP A 44 -3.78 -6.11 0.16
CA TRP A 44 -3.89 -5.28 -1.03
C TRP A 44 -5.30 -4.74 -1.20
N VAL A 45 -5.42 -3.48 -1.61
CA VAL A 45 -6.65 -2.90 -2.12
C VAL A 45 -6.46 -2.65 -3.61
N THR A 46 -7.25 -3.31 -4.46
CA THR A 46 -7.28 -3.00 -5.89
C THR A 46 -8.44 -2.08 -6.19
N VAL A 47 -8.17 -1.07 -7.01
CA VAL A 47 -9.17 -0.13 -7.52
C VAL A 47 -9.18 -0.29 -9.03
N ASN A 48 -10.27 -0.83 -9.54
CA ASN A 48 -10.46 -1.10 -10.96
C ASN A 48 -11.46 -0.11 -11.54
N ARG A 49 -11.19 0.35 -12.75
CA ARG A 49 -12.17 1.07 -13.56
C ARG A 49 -12.61 0.20 -14.72
N SER A 50 -13.84 0.39 -15.22
CA SER A 50 -14.35 -0.33 -16.39
C SER A 50 -13.50 -0.15 -17.67
N SER A 51 -12.59 0.83 -17.70
CA SER A 51 -11.62 1.07 -18.77
C SER A 51 -10.45 0.07 -18.81
N GLY A 52 -10.40 -0.91 -17.89
CA GLY A 52 -9.33 -1.93 -17.84
C GLY A 52 -8.06 -1.47 -17.12
N ALA A 53 -8.04 -0.25 -16.57
CA ALA A 53 -6.93 0.23 -15.74
C ALA A 53 -7.14 -0.12 -14.26
N LYS A 54 -6.04 -0.49 -13.60
CA LYS A 54 -6.02 -0.95 -12.21
C LYS A 54 -4.94 -0.23 -11.42
N VAL A 55 -5.30 0.30 -10.26
CA VAL A 55 -4.33 0.80 -9.27
C VAL A 55 -4.42 -0.11 -8.05
N MET A 56 -3.27 -0.58 -7.58
CA MET A 56 -3.17 -1.49 -6.45
C MET A 56 -2.45 -0.79 -5.31
N PHE A 57 -3.08 -0.73 -4.14
CA PHE A 57 -2.57 -0.13 -2.93
C PHE A 57 -2.22 -1.22 -1.92
N ARG A 58 -0.99 -1.23 -1.41
CA ARG A 58 -0.56 -2.15 -0.36
C ARG A 58 -0.89 -1.52 1.00
N ALA A 59 -1.99 -1.93 1.60
CA ALA A 59 -2.41 -1.44 2.90
C ALA A 59 -1.49 -1.92 4.03
N ALA A 60 -0.97 -3.14 3.93
CA ALA A 60 -0.04 -3.72 4.90
C ALA A 60 0.98 -4.62 4.20
N PHE A 61 2.22 -4.67 4.71
CA PHE A 61 3.27 -5.55 4.21
C PHE A 61 3.87 -6.43 5.31
N CYS A 62 4.12 -7.70 5.01
CA CYS A 62 4.83 -8.65 5.86
C CYS A 62 6.09 -9.16 5.14
N PRO A 63 7.29 -8.73 5.55
CA PRO A 63 8.55 -9.16 4.90
C PRO A 63 8.77 -10.68 4.91
N ALA A 64 8.18 -11.40 5.87
CA ALA A 64 8.33 -12.86 5.99
C ALA A 64 7.49 -13.65 4.98
N GLY A 65 6.49 -13.03 4.31
CA GLY A 65 5.62 -13.72 3.36
C GLY A 65 4.71 -14.80 3.98
N GLN A 66 4.44 -14.70 5.29
CA GLN A 66 3.62 -15.64 6.05
C GLN A 66 2.49 -14.91 6.81
N LEU A 67 1.85 -13.95 6.13
CA LEU A 67 0.72 -13.19 6.65
C LEU A 67 -0.52 -14.09 6.70
N THR A 68 -1.16 -14.12 7.86
CA THR A 68 -2.42 -14.84 8.09
C THR A 68 -3.50 -13.88 8.54
N VAL A 69 -4.69 -13.97 7.95
CA VAL A 69 -5.84 -13.15 8.36
C VAL A 69 -6.50 -13.81 9.57
N GLN A 70 -6.54 -13.09 10.69
CA GLN A 70 -7.13 -13.54 11.95
C GLN A 70 -8.61 -13.17 12.03
N TYR A 71 -8.95 -11.97 11.56
CA TYR A 71 -10.34 -11.53 11.42
C TYR A 71 -10.49 -10.57 10.25
N CYS A 72 -11.71 -10.50 9.74
CA CYS A 72 -12.17 -9.54 8.74
C CYS A 72 -13.60 -9.14 9.12
N ILE A 73 -13.79 -7.89 9.55
CA ILE A 73 -15.06 -7.37 10.03
C ILE A 73 -15.48 -6.25 9.09
N LYS A 74 -16.59 -6.44 8.38
CA LYS A 74 -17.17 -5.39 7.55
C LYS A 74 -17.72 -4.28 8.45
N THR A 75 -17.46 -3.04 8.07
CA THR A 75 -18.03 -1.85 8.71
C THR A 75 -19.03 -1.19 7.76
N ASP A 76 -19.70 -0.14 8.22
CA ASP A 76 -20.66 0.60 7.38
C ASP A 76 -19.99 1.26 6.16
N SER A 77 -18.70 1.60 6.27
CA SER A 77 -17.94 2.33 5.24
C SER A 77 -16.72 1.57 4.70
N GLY A 78 -16.52 0.31 5.10
CA GLY A 78 -15.35 -0.46 4.67
C GLY A 78 -15.12 -1.75 5.44
N VAL A 79 -13.89 -1.97 5.90
CA VAL A 79 -13.48 -3.23 6.53
C VAL A 79 -12.32 -3.05 7.52
N ASP A 80 -12.43 -3.74 8.65
CA ASP A 80 -11.39 -3.93 9.65
C ASP A 80 -10.76 -5.31 9.52
N ILE A 81 -9.44 -5.36 9.42
CA ILE A 81 -8.68 -6.60 9.22
C ILE A 81 -7.60 -6.71 10.29
N GLY A 82 -7.55 -7.87 10.95
CA GLY A 82 -6.45 -8.25 11.83
C GLY A 82 -5.63 -9.33 11.17
N THR A 83 -4.31 -9.17 11.17
CA THR A 83 -3.38 -10.18 10.65
C THR A 83 -2.35 -10.55 11.70
N ASP A 84 -1.80 -11.76 11.54
CA ASP A 84 -0.66 -12.25 12.32
C ASP A 84 0.41 -12.82 11.39
N SER A 85 1.66 -12.73 11.82
CA SER A 85 2.83 -13.19 11.08
C SER A 85 4.02 -13.44 12.02
N PRO A 86 5.07 -14.16 11.59
CA PRO A 86 6.28 -14.33 12.41
C PRO A 86 6.96 -13.01 12.80
N THR A 87 6.76 -11.95 12.02
CA THR A 87 7.33 -10.63 12.31
C THR A 87 6.49 -9.81 13.29
N GLY A 88 5.21 -10.14 13.47
CA GLY A 88 4.29 -9.37 14.30
C GLY A 88 2.87 -9.31 13.74
N ALA A 89 1.99 -8.67 14.50
CA ALA A 89 0.59 -8.52 14.16
C ALA A 89 0.32 -7.15 13.54
N GLN A 90 -0.60 -7.09 12.58
CA GLN A 90 -1.08 -5.84 11.99
C GLN A 90 -2.58 -5.67 12.21
N ARG A 91 -3.01 -4.42 12.41
CA ARG A 91 -4.41 -4.02 12.38
C ARG A 91 -4.59 -3.00 11.27
N ILE A 92 -5.43 -3.33 10.30
CA ILE A 92 -5.69 -2.54 9.11
C ILE A 92 -7.13 -2.06 9.17
N HIS A 93 -7.33 -0.75 9.13
CA HIS A 93 -8.64 -0.11 8.98
C HIS A 93 -8.73 0.47 7.58
N ILE A 94 -9.69 0.02 6.78
CA ILE A 94 -9.94 0.52 5.41
C ILE A 94 -11.33 1.11 5.36
N THR A 95 -11.45 2.34 4.87
CA THR A 95 -12.72 3.01 4.55
C THR A 95 -12.72 3.50 3.12
N ILE A 96 -13.91 3.55 2.53
CA ILE A 96 -14.13 4.10 1.19
C ILE A 96 -15.26 5.11 1.32
N ASP A 97 -14.91 6.39 1.13
CA ASP A 97 -15.88 7.47 1.24
C ASP A 97 -16.70 7.56 -0.04
N ASN A 98 -18.00 7.82 0.12
CA ASN A 98 -19.00 7.77 -0.94
C ASN A 98 -19.43 9.16 -1.44
N ASP A 99 -18.56 10.16 -1.31
CA ASP A 99 -18.75 11.49 -1.87
C ASP A 99 -18.56 11.52 -3.40
N ASP A 100 -18.79 12.68 -4.04
CA ASP A 100 -18.66 12.88 -5.49
C ASP A 100 -17.30 12.46 -6.06
N LEU A 101 -16.24 12.50 -5.23
CA LEU A 101 -14.92 11.95 -5.53
C LEU A 101 -14.63 10.84 -4.52
N PRO A 102 -14.67 9.56 -4.92
CA PRO A 102 -14.46 8.46 -3.98
C PRO A 102 -13.02 8.51 -3.46
N ALA A 103 -12.88 8.50 -2.14
CA ALA A 103 -11.60 8.51 -1.46
C ALA A 103 -11.36 7.16 -0.79
N LEU A 104 -10.21 6.54 -1.12
CA LEU A 104 -9.74 5.34 -0.44
C LEU A 104 -8.85 5.75 0.73
N HIS A 105 -9.20 5.21 1.88
CA HIS A 105 -8.62 5.55 3.16
C HIS A 105 -8.15 4.27 3.84
N TYR A 106 -6.88 4.17 4.21
CA TYR A 106 -6.38 3.03 4.99
C TYR A 106 -5.29 3.39 6.00
N GLN A 107 -5.40 2.83 7.19
CA GLN A 107 -4.37 2.93 8.23
C GLN A 107 -3.99 1.56 8.73
N THR A 108 -2.69 1.33 8.86
CA THR A 108 -2.11 0.09 9.38
C THR A 108 -1.26 0.38 10.60
N THR A 109 -1.61 -0.27 11.70
CA THR A 109 -0.78 -0.33 12.90
C THR A 109 -0.05 -1.67 12.92
N PHE A 110 1.26 -1.65 13.07
CA PHE A 110 2.09 -2.85 13.21
C PHE A 110 2.66 -2.95 14.63
N THR A 111 2.60 -4.14 15.21
CA THR A 111 3.19 -4.49 16.50
C THR A 111 4.23 -5.59 16.28
N PRO A 112 5.55 -5.30 16.34
CA PRO A 112 6.60 -6.29 16.14
C PRO A 112 6.54 -7.40 17.20
N ALA A 113 6.70 -8.67 16.78
CA ALA A 113 6.77 -9.81 17.72
C ALA A 113 8.14 -9.94 18.40
N VAL A 114 9.18 -9.46 17.73
CA VAL A 114 10.58 -9.48 18.17
C VAL A 114 11.25 -8.16 17.76
N PRO A 115 12.45 -7.83 18.26
CA PRO A 115 13.18 -6.69 17.73
C PRO A 115 13.52 -6.88 16.25
N LEU A 116 13.19 -5.90 15.39
CA LEU A 116 13.30 -6.04 13.93
C LEU A 116 14.07 -4.90 13.27
N PHE A 117 15.05 -5.25 12.43
CA PHE A 117 15.58 -4.32 11.43
C PHE A 117 14.68 -4.30 10.20
N VAL A 118 14.52 -3.13 9.59
CA VAL A 118 13.73 -2.93 8.37
C VAL A 118 14.66 -2.48 7.25
N PRO A 119 15.36 -3.41 6.57
CA PRO A 119 16.36 -3.05 5.56
C PRO A 119 15.73 -2.45 4.29
N PHE A 120 14.47 -2.78 4.03
CA PHE A 120 13.73 -2.32 2.87
C PHE A 120 12.23 -2.42 3.12
N TRP A 121 11.46 -1.50 2.51
CA TRP A 121 10.00 -1.55 2.46
C TRP A 121 9.53 -1.30 1.03
N PRO A 122 8.62 -2.11 0.47
CA PRO A 122 8.15 -1.90 -0.89
C PRO A 122 7.24 -0.68 -0.98
N ARG A 123 7.22 -0.08 -2.17
CA ARG A 123 6.32 1.02 -2.55
C ARG A 123 4.87 0.58 -2.48
N ASP A 124 4.02 1.34 -1.80
CA ASP A 124 2.64 0.95 -1.53
C ASP A 124 1.67 1.16 -2.70
N ILE A 125 2.09 1.67 -3.85
CA ILE A 125 1.25 1.77 -5.06
C ILE A 125 1.90 1.03 -6.22
N ILE A 126 1.13 0.18 -6.89
CA ILE A 126 1.49 -0.40 -8.19
C ILE A 126 0.38 -0.09 -9.19
N ILE A 127 0.76 0.52 -10.31
CA ILE A 127 -0.15 0.73 -11.44
C ILE A 127 -0.05 -0.47 -12.37
N SER A 128 -1.20 -1.02 -12.76
CA SER A 128 -1.28 -2.21 -13.59
C SER A 128 -2.40 -2.10 -14.62
N ALA A 129 -2.34 -2.98 -15.62
CA ALA A 129 -3.40 -3.19 -16.59
C ALA A 129 -4.28 -4.37 -16.18
N GLU A 130 -5.36 -4.61 -16.92
CA GLU A 130 -6.29 -5.72 -16.71
C GLU A 130 -5.60 -7.09 -16.72
N ASP A 131 -4.55 -7.24 -17.55
CA ASP A 131 -3.72 -8.45 -17.64
C ASP A 131 -2.73 -8.64 -16.48
N ASN A 132 -2.76 -7.74 -15.49
CA ASN A 132 -1.88 -7.70 -14.32
C ASN A 132 -0.39 -7.53 -14.66
N LYS A 133 -0.07 -6.86 -15.77
CA LYS A 133 1.31 -6.54 -16.18
C LYS A 133 1.65 -5.05 -16.04
N PRO A 134 2.19 -4.62 -14.88
CA PRO A 134 2.64 -3.25 -14.64
C PRO A 134 3.66 -2.74 -15.67
N GLU A 135 4.49 -3.63 -16.21
CA GLU A 135 5.51 -3.31 -17.20
C GLU A 135 4.93 -2.79 -18.52
N ASN A 136 3.64 -3.05 -18.78
CA ASN A 136 2.90 -2.62 -19.97
C ASN A 136 2.14 -1.30 -19.77
N THR A 137 2.35 -0.60 -18.66
CA THR A 137 1.62 0.65 -18.36
C THR A 137 2.44 1.89 -18.68
N ALA A 138 1.76 3.01 -18.92
CA ALA A 138 2.39 4.32 -19.04
C ALA A 138 1.65 5.38 -18.25
N GLY A 139 2.41 6.30 -17.66
CA GLY A 139 1.88 7.40 -16.88
C GLY A 139 2.90 8.50 -16.63
N GLU A 140 2.48 9.52 -15.90
CA GLU A 140 3.30 10.68 -15.58
C GLU A 140 3.14 11.05 -14.10
N VAL A 141 4.26 11.27 -13.43
CA VAL A 141 4.29 11.79 -12.06
C VAL A 141 4.47 13.30 -12.14
N HIS A 142 3.46 14.04 -11.71
CA HIS A 142 3.44 15.51 -11.75
C HIS A 142 4.03 16.12 -10.49
N VAL A 143 3.74 15.52 -9.34
CA VAL A 143 4.20 15.97 -8.02
C VAL A 143 4.61 14.77 -7.19
N LYS A 144 5.71 14.92 -6.46
CA LYS A 144 6.15 14.00 -5.40
C LYS A 144 6.66 14.80 -4.22
N GLN A 145 6.85 14.14 -3.08
CA GLN A 145 7.38 14.77 -1.88
C GLN A 145 8.75 15.43 -2.16
N VAL A 146 9.00 16.54 -1.48
CA VAL A 146 10.31 17.22 -1.46
C VAL A 146 10.70 17.50 -0.01
N GLY A 147 11.85 17.00 0.41
CA GLY A 147 12.34 17.07 1.78
C GLY A 147 11.39 16.36 2.76
N THR A 148 11.09 17.04 3.86
CA THR A 148 10.16 16.58 4.91
C THR A 148 8.79 17.25 4.81
N ARG A 149 8.49 17.90 3.67
CA ARG A 149 7.18 18.52 3.39
C ARG A 149 6.10 17.44 3.27
N SER A 150 4.83 17.87 3.11
CA SER A 150 3.65 17.01 2.96
C SER A 150 3.91 15.76 2.13
N GLY A 151 3.49 14.60 2.64
CA GLY A 151 3.56 13.32 1.95
C GLY A 151 2.58 13.28 0.78
N LEU A 152 2.91 13.98 -0.29
CA LEU A 152 2.05 14.20 -1.45
C LEU A 152 2.63 13.51 -2.68
N LEU A 153 1.77 12.83 -3.43
CA LEU A 153 2.06 12.32 -4.75
C LEU A 153 0.86 12.61 -5.65
N TYR A 154 1.11 13.15 -6.84
CA TYR A 154 0.10 13.36 -7.87
C TYR A 154 0.60 12.80 -9.19
N PHE A 155 -0.16 11.87 -9.77
CA PHE A 155 0.21 11.21 -11.01
C PHE A 155 -1.00 10.96 -11.91
N THR A 156 -0.76 10.67 -13.19
CA THR A 156 -1.79 10.27 -14.15
C THR A 156 -1.38 8.96 -14.81
N ALA A 157 -2.24 7.93 -14.72
CA ALA A 157 -2.09 6.73 -15.52
C ALA A 157 -2.78 6.93 -16.88
N LYS A 158 -1.97 6.91 -17.94
CA LYS A 158 -2.37 7.27 -19.32
C LYS A 158 -2.72 6.04 -20.14
N ASP A 159 -2.02 4.93 -19.94
CA ASP A 159 -2.24 3.68 -20.67
C ASP A 159 -2.05 2.46 -19.76
N PRO A 160 -3.09 1.63 -19.54
CA PRO A 160 -4.49 1.94 -19.82
C PRO A 160 -4.95 3.17 -19.02
N ALA A 161 -5.91 3.92 -19.55
CA ALA A 161 -6.37 5.15 -18.93
C ALA A 161 -7.14 4.88 -17.62
N PHE A 162 -6.56 5.26 -16.49
CA PHE A 162 -7.25 5.30 -15.18
C PHE A 162 -7.76 6.70 -14.86
N GLY A 163 -6.95 7.72 -15.22
CA GLY A 163 -7.11 9.11 -14.82
C GLY A 163 -6.00 9.57 -13.89
N ALA A 164 -6.23 10.68 -13.21
CA ALA A 164 -5.30 11.24 -12.24
C ALA A 164 -5.60 10.74 -10.83
N VAL A 165 -4.56 10.50 -10.04
CA VAL A 165 -4.65 10.05 -8.65
C VAL A 165 -3.89 11.05 -7.77
N LEU A 166 -4.59 11.54 -6.74
CA LEU A 166 -4.01 12.33 -5.67
C LEU A 166 -3.82 11.41 -4.46
N TYR A 167 -2.58 11.26 -4.02
CA TYR A 167 -2.21 10.45 -2.86
C TYR A 167 -1.63 11.33 -1.76
N LEU A 168 -2.15 11.15 -0.55
CA LEU A 168 -1.78 11.90 0.64
C LEU A 168 -1.41 10.94 1.77
N GLN A 169 -0.21 11.11 2.31
CA GLN A 169 0.34 10.36 3.42
C GLN A 169 0.51 11.26 4.64
N ASN A 170 0.02 10.81 5.79
CA ASN A 170 0.23 11.48 7.06
C ASN A 170 1.64 11.21 7.59
N LEU A 171 2.60 12.06 7.23
CA LEU A 171 3.99 11.89 7.68
C LEU A 171 4.15 12.04 9.20
N THR A 172 3.25 12.76 9.88
CA THR A 172 3.28 12.88 11.35
C THR A 172 2.93 11.56 12.03
N ALA A 173 2.07 10.74 11.43
CA ALA A 173 1.77 9.40 11.94
C ALA A 173 3.02 8.48 11.97
N LEU A 174 4.03 8.76 11.14
CA LEU A 174 5.30 8.02 11.11
C LEU A 174 6.31 8.48 12.18
N ALA A 175 5.98 9.47 13.01
CA ALA A 175 6.91 9.97 14.04
C ALA A 175 7.38 8.87 15.02
N PRO A 176 6.49 8.01 15.58
CA PRO A 176 6.94 6.92 16.45
C PRO A 176 7.93 5.97 15.77
N TYR A 177 7.68 5.61 14.51
CA TYR A 177 8.61 4.79 13.73
C TYR A 177 10.00 5.45 13.61
N ASN A 178 10.02 6.72 13.21
CA ASN A 178 11.27 7.47 13.00
C ASN A 178 12.06 7.67 14.31
N GLU A 179 11.38 7.91 15.42
CA GLU A 179 12.01 8.08 16.73
C GLU A 179 12.66 6.77 17.20
N LEU A 180 11.92 5.65 17.11
CA LEU A 180 12.41 4.34 17.52
C LEU A 180 13.62 3.88 16.69
N THR A 181 13.57 4.11 15.38
CA THR A 181 14.59 3.63 14.44
C THR A 181 15.70 4.65 14.16
N GLY A 182 15.54 5.90 14.62
CA GLY A 182 16.45 7.00 14.30
C GLY A 182 16.43 7.42 12.83
N THR A 183 15.38 7.08 12.08
CA THR A 183 15.22 7.47 10.67
C THR A 183 14.47 8.80 10.52
N SER A 184 14.18 9.21 9.29
CA SER A 184 13.32 10.37 9.01
C SER A 184 12.33 10.07 7.90
N ALA A 185 11.15 10.69 7.95
CA ALA A 185 10.15 10.64 6.87
C ALA A 185 10.51 11.53 5.66
N ARG A 186 11.79 11.76 5.39
CA ARG A 186 12.25 12.57 4.26
C ARG A 186 12.22 11.75 2.98
N GLU A 187 11.59 12.29 1.93
CA GLU A 187 11.54 11.67 0.59
C GLU A 187 10.96 10.24 0.59
N VAL A 188 10.12 9.91 1.58
CA VAL A 188 9.52 8.56 1.71
C VAL A 188 8.36 8.33 0.75
N VAL A 189 7.68 9.39 0.31
CA VAL A 189 6.63 9.33 -0.73
C VAL A 189 7.20 9.70 -2.10
N GLY A 190 7.11 8.78 -3.05
CA GLY A 190 7.69 8.95 -4.39
C GLY A 190 7.66 7.67 -5.19
N GLY A 191 8.79 7.30 -5.79
CA GLY A 191 8.93 6.06 -6.56
C GLY A 191 9.25 6.30 -8.04
N GLN A 192 9.22 5.22 -8.82
CA GLN A 192 9.46 5.21 -10.25
C GLN A 192 8.34 4.42 -10.91
N TRP A 193 7.79 4.92 -12.01
CA TRP A 193 6.72 4.22 -12.71
C TRP A 193 7.12 2.77 -13.06
N PRO A 194 6.28 1.76 -12.79
CA PRO A 194 4.88 1.81 -12.32
C PRO A 194 4.70 1.65 -10.79
N GLU A 195 5.76 1.78 -10.00
CA GLU A 195 5.80 1.58 -8.55
C GLU A 195 5.97 2.90 -7.80
N LEU A 196 4.90 3.40 -7.20
CA LEU A 196 4.82 4.71 -6.57
C LEU A 196 4.35 4.64 -5.11
N GLY A 197 4.26 5.78 -4.46
CA GLY A 197 3.72 5.91 -3.11
C GLY A 197 4.80 5.88 -2.02
N MET A 198 4.40 5.50 -0.82
CA MET A 198 5.24 5.52 0.37
C MET A 198 6.07 4.23 0.49
N SER A 199 7.28 4.39 1.01
CA SER A 199 8.16 3.32 1.49
C SER A 199 8.71 3.77 2.83
N LEU A 200 8.64 2.93 3.86
CA LEU A 200 9.32 3.23 5.11
C LEU A 200 10.82 3.47 4.88
N ALA A 201 11.37 4.42 5.63
CA ALA A 201 12.80 4.68 5.61
C ALA A 201 13.54 3.44 6.14
N PRO A 202 14.61 2.97 5.49
CA PRO A 202 15.35 1.80 5.99
C PRO A 202 15.87 2.01 7.42
N ALA A 203 15.58 1.06 8.30
CA ALA A 203 16.03 1.01 9.68
C ALA A 203 17.00 -0.16 9.88
N ILE A 204 18.28 0.07 9.55
CA ILE A 204 19.35 -0.94 9.63
C ILE A 204 20.27 -0.76 10.85
N ASP A 205 20.23 0.41 11.49
CA ASP A 205 21.11 0.73 12.62
C ASP A 205 20.44 0.49 13.97
N LYS A 206 19.14 0.83 14.09
CA LYS A 206 18.34 0.62 15.29
C LYS A 206 17.12 -0.25 14.96
N PRO A 207 16.93 -1.37 15.65
CA PRO A 207 15.76 -2.20 15.43
C PRO A 207 14.52 -1.54 16.05
N LEU A 208 13.36 -1.82 15.45
CA LEU A 208 12.09 -1.64 16.12
C LEU A 208 12.04 -2.50 17.38
N PRO A 209 11.59 -2.00 18.54
CA PRO A 209 11.40 -2.82 19.72
C PRO A 209 10.22 -3.77 19.56
N ALA A 210 10.30 -4.92 20.22
CA ALA A 210 9.19 -5.87 20.28
C ALA A 210 8.02 -5.30 21.10
N GLY A 211 6.79 -5.58 20.66
CA GLY A 211 5.57 -5.30 21.41
C GLY A 211 5.07 -3.86 21.38
N GLU A 212 5.84 -2.92 20.83
CA GLU A 212 5.43 -1.51 20.73
C GLU A 212 4.73 -1.24 19.39
N PRO A 213 3.43 -0.85 19.40
CA PRO A 213 2.70 -0.57 18.17
C PRO A 213 3.12 0.77 17.56
N PHE A 214 3.19 0.84 16.24
CA PHE A 214 3.36 2.09 15.50
C PHE A 214 2.54 2.08 14.21
N ILE A 215 2.31 3.27 13.63
CA ILE A 215 1.64 3.39 12.33
C ILE A 215 2.66 3.12 11.24
N GLU A 216 2.45 2.02 10.51
CA GLU A 216 3.24 1.61 9.35
C GLU A 216 2.82 2.38 8.09
N ASN A 217 1.52 2.56 7.93
CA ASN A 217 0.92 3.28 6.82
C ASN A 217 -0.36 3.99 7.29
N GLY A 218 -0.69 5.15 6.74
CA GLY A 218 -1.79 5.95 7.26
C GLY A 218 -1.98 7.29 6.58
N TRP A 219 -3.23 7.59 6.27
CA TRP A 219 -3.67 8.90 5.81
C TRP A 219 -4.13 9.76 7.01
N LYS A 220 -4.51 11.01 6.76
CA LYS A 220 -5.17 11.90 7.73
C LYS A 220 -6.36 12.55 7.08
#